data_AF-A0A3R7MG11-F1
#
_entry.id   AF-A0A3R7MG11-F1
#
_cell.length_a   1.000
_cell.length_b   1.000
_cell.length_c   1.000
_cell.angle_alpha   90.00
_cell.angle_beta   90.00
_cell.angle_gamma   90.00
#
_symmetry.space_group_name_H-M   'P 1'
#
loop_
_entity.id
_entity.type
_entity.pdbx_description
1 polymer ?
#
loop_
_entity_poly.entity_id
_entity_poly.type
_entity_poly.pdbx_seq_one_letter_code
_entity_poly.pdbx_strand_id
1 'polypeptide(L)'
;MAHQTFPSNKNIYRCPQLHGLTTSCVATTILVQLDLVSPFQLYFNPLLIIKHYQIWRLVTTFLFFGYVGFNFLFNMIFTYRYCRMLEEGSFRGRTADFVIMMLFGGACMLCCSMFCSLPFLGQAFTIMLVYVWARRNPFVRMNFFGLLNFQAPYLPWVLLGFSVLLGNSILVDMVGIAVGHIYYFLEDVFPQRSGGIRLLKTPRFLFTESPSLWFWVASLPH
;
A
#
# COMPACT_ATOMS: atom_id res chain seq x y z
N MET A 1 -31.99 22.11 -11.88
CA MET A 1 -31.47 20.79 -12.30
C MET A 1 -30.10 21.02 -12.92
N ALA A 2 -29.05 21.15 -12.09
CA ALA A 2 -27.72 21.52 -12.55
C ALA A 2 -26.95 20.26 -12.96
N HIS A 3 -26.78 20.10 -14.27
CA HIS A 3 -25.91 19.11 -14.87
C HIS A 3 -24.48 19.46 -14.48
N GLN A 4 -23.94 18.84 -13.44
CA GLN A 4 -22.50 18.83 -13.20
C GLN A 4 -21.87 17.97 -14.30
N THR A 5 -21.45 18.63 -15.36
CA THR A 5 -20.56 18.07 -16.38
C THR A 5 -19.24 17.73 -15.70
N PHE A 6 -19.10 16.47 -15.28
CA PHE A 6 -17.80 15.87 -15.00
C PHE A 6 -16.91 16.15 -16.22
N PRO A 7 -15.79 16.87 -16.10
CA PRO A 7 -14.87 16.95 -17.21
C PRO A 7 -14.44 15.52 -17.51
N SER A 8 -14.78 15.07 -18.72
CA SER A 8 -14.36 13.82 -19.33
C SER A 8 -12.85 13.86 -19.57
N ASN A 9 -12.10 13.85 -18.47
CA ASN A 9 -10.66 13.78 -18.46
C ASN A 9 -10.26 12.35 -18.10
N LYS A 10 -10.72 11.40 -18.93
CA LYS A 10 -10.48 9.95 -18.75
C LYS A 10 -9.00 9.56 -18.94
N ASN A 11 -8.10 10.50 -19.23
CA ASN A 11 -6.70 10.22 -19.58
C ASN A 11 -5.62 10.95 -18.75
N ILE A 12 -5.94 11.75 -17.72
CA ILE A 12 -4.92 12.53 -16.98
C ILE A 12 -4.47 11.93 -15.62
N TYR A 13 -5.08 10.82 -15.17
CA TYR A 13 -4.68 10.18 -13.89
C TYR A 13 -4.54 8.66 -14.00
N ARG A 14 -3.89 8.13 -15.05
CA ARG A 14 -3.39 6.76 -14.98
C ARG A 14 -2.19 6.75 -14.04
N CYS A 15 -2.40 6.24 -12.84
CA CYS A 15 -1.35 6.07 -11.84
C CYS A 15 -0.61 4.74 -12.11
N PRO A 16 0.59 4.76 -12.73
CA PRO A 16 1.25 3.53 -13.16
C PRO A 16 1.64 2.62 -11.97
N GLN A 17 1.88 3.19 -10.78
CA GLN A 17 2.25 2.46 -9.57
C GLN A 17 1.07 1.66 -9.01
N LEU A 18 -0.11 2.29 -8.88
CA LEU A 18 -1.33 1.61 -8.45
C LEU A 18 -1.74 0.52 -9.44
N HIS A 19 -1.67 0.80 -10.74
CA HIS A 19 -1.96 -0.20 -11.77
C HIS A 19 -0.96 -1.35 -11.75
N GLY A 20 0.33 -1.08 -11.55
CA GLY A 20 1.35 -2.13 -11.43
C GLY A 20 1.16 -2.98 -10.18
N LEU A 21 0.81 -2.37 -9.04
CA LEU A 21 0.52 -3.09 -7.81
C LEU A 21 -0.73 -3.97 -7.95
N THR A 22 -1.81 -3.45 -8.52
CA THR A 22 -3.05 -4.22 -8.70
C THR A 22 -2.91 -5.33 -9.73
N THR A 23 -2.25 -5.09 -10.87
CA THR A 23 -1.98 -6.14 -11.85
C THR A 23 -1.08 -7.20 -11.27
N SER A 24 -0.06 -6.84 -10.48
CA SER A 24 0.80 -7.79 -9.80
C SER A 24 0.05 -8.62 -8.76
N CYS A 25 -0.81 -8.00 -7.92
CA CYS A 25 -1.61 -8.74 -6.94
C CYS A 25 -2.57 -9.71 -7.63
N VAL A 26 -3.28 -9.26 -8.67
CA VAL A 26 -4.22 -10.09 -9.44
C VAL A 26 -3.50 -11.22 -10.17
N ALA A 27 -2.37 -10.94 -10.82
CA ALA A 27 -1.56 -11.95 -11.49
C ALA A 27 -1.04 -13.00 -10.52
N THR A 28 -0.54 -12.58 -9.35
CA THR A 28 -0.04 -13.51 -8.32
C THR A 28 -1.16 -14.39 -7.78
N THR A 29 -2.37 -13.84 -7.62
CA THR A 29 -3.55 -14.60 -7.20
C THR A 29 -3.97 -15.63 -8.24
N ILE A 30 -3.99 -15.25 -9.53
CA ILE A 30 -4.32 -16.15 -10.64
C ILE A 30 -3.29 -17.27 -10.75
N LEU A 31 -1.99 -16.95 -10.60
CA LEU A 31 -0.90 -17.94 -10.62
C LEU A 31 -1.03 -19.00 -9.52
N VAL A 32 -1.48 -18.60 -8.32
CA VAL A 32 -1.70 -19.55 -7.22
C VAL A 32 -2.98 -20.36 -7.44
N GLN A 33 -4.03 -19.78 -8.03
CA GLN A 33 -5.26 -20.52 -8.35
C GLN A 33 -5.10 -21.54 -9.48
N LEU A 34 -4.22 -21.28 -10.44
CA LEU A 34 -3.90 -22.22 -11.52
C LEU A 34 -2.99 -23.37 -11.03
N ASP A 35 -2.70 -23.43 -9.72
CA ASP A 35 -1.77 -24.38 -9.08
C ASP A 35 -0.36 -24.39 -9.72
N LEU A 36 -0.02 -23.33 -10.46
CA LEU A 36 1.30 -23.12 -11.06
C LEU A 36 2.34 -22.77 -10.00
N VAL A 37 1.92 -22.23 -8.85
CA VAL A 37 2.77 -21.87 -7.71
C VAL A 37 2.11 -22.34 -6.41
N SER A 38 2.77 -23.25 -5.69
CA SER A 38 2.30 -23.74 -4.40
C SER A 38 2.39 -22.64 -3.33
N PRO A 39 1.38 -22.47 -2.45
CA PRO A 39 1.42 -21.55 -1.30
C PRO A 39 2.64 -21.75 -0.39
N PHE A 40 3.20 -22.96 -0.34
CA PHE A 40 4.43 -23.27 0.41
C PHE A 40 5.70 -22.62 -0.18
N GLN A 41 5.69 -22.28 -1.48
CA GLN A 41 6.77 -21.52 -2.13
C GLN A 41 6.64 -20.00 -1.92
N LEU A 42 5.46 -19.52 -1.55
CA LEU A 42 5.18 -18.11 -1.21
C LEU A 42 5.39 -17.78 0.26
N TYR A 43 5.52 -18.79 1.12
CA TYR A 43 5.81 -18.63 2.54
C TYR A 43 7.14 -17.88 2.75
N PHE A 44 7.12 -16.85 3.59
CA PHE A 44 8.33 -16.15 4.02
C PHE A 44 9.15 -17.08 4.93
N ASN A 45 10.20 -17.69 4.38
CA ASN A 45 11.15 -18.47 5.16
C ASN A 45 12.54 -17.81 5.10
N PRO A 46 12.97 -17.13 6.17
CA PRO A 46 14.22 -16.36 6.17
C PRO A 46 15.46 -17.26 5.97
N LEU A 47 15.40 -18.53 6.38
CA LEU A 47 16.48 -19.49 6.19
C LEU A 47 16.70 -19.83 4.70
N LEU A 48 15.63 -19.97 3.91
CA LEU A 48 15.75 -20.24 2.47
C LEU A 48 16.12 -18.99 1.67
N ILE A 49 15.67 -17.80 2.11
CA ILE A 49 16.01 -16.54 1.42
C ILE A 49 17.50 -16.25 1.55
N ILE A 50 18.08 -16.42 2.75
CA ILE A 50 19.49 -16.13 3.02
C ILE A 50 20.41 -17.24 2.46
N LYS A 51 20.02 -18.52 2.54
CA LYS A 51 20.85 -19.62 2.01
C LYS A 51 20.72 -19.88 0.50
N HIS A 52 19.57 -19.59 -0.11
CA HIS A 52 19.29 -19.94 -1.52
C HIS A 52 18.98 -18.75 -2.43
N TYR A 53 19.19 -17.51 -1.97
CA TYR A 53 19.02 -16.27 -2.77
C TYR A 53 17.65 -16.17 -3.49
N GLN A 54 16.57 -16.62 -2.84
CA GLN A 54 15.22 -16.58 -3.42
C GLN A 54 14.57 -15.20 -3.26
N ILE A 55 15.14 -14.17 -3.93
CA ILE A 55 14.73 -12.75 -3.81
C ILE A 55 13.25 -12.56 -4.21
N TRP A 56 12.73 -13.38 -5.13
CA TRP A 56 11.33 -13.33 -5.56
C TRP A 56 10.34 -13.53 -4.41
N ARG A 57 10.69 -14.31 -3.37
CA ARG A 57 9.84 -14.50 -2.19
C ARG A 57 9.56 -13.21 -1.43
N LEU A 58 10.50 -12.26 -1.45
CA LEU A 58 10.33 -10.97 -0.78
C LEU A 58 9.19 -10.17 -1.40
N VAL A 59 9.00 -10.27 -2.71
CA VAL A 59 7.95 -9.53 -3.43
C VAL A 59 6.64 -10.29 -3.39
N THR A 60 6.67 -11.61 -3.57
CA THR A 60 5.44 -12.41 -3.66
C THR A 60 4.71 -12.54 -2.32
N THR A 61 5.40 -12.40 -1.18
CA THR A 61 4.77 -12.36 0.16
C THR A 61 3.89 -11.14 0.42
N PHE A 62 4.15 -10.03 -0.29
CA PHE A 62 3.29 -8.83 -0.23
C PHE A 62 2.07 -8.94 -1.15
N LEU A 63 2.19 -9.73 -2.22
CA LEU A 63 1.14 -9.89 -3.24
C LEU A 63 0.16 -11.02 -2.90
N PHE A 64 0.49 -11.88 -1.95
CA PHE A 64 -0.34 -12.99 -1.53
C PHE A 64 -1.26 -12.61 -0.36
N PHE A 65 -2.57 -12.66 -0.60
CA PHE A 65 -3.61 -12.38 0.40
C PHE A 65 -4.40 -13.63 0.82
N GLY A 66 -3.87 -14.83 0.58
CA GLY A 66 -4.54 -16.09 0.84
C GLY A 66 -5.23 -16.71 -0.38
N TYR A 67 -5.90 -17.83 -0.17
CA TYR A 67 -6.75 -18.47 -1.19
C TYR A 67 -7.91 -17.58 -1.59
N VAL A 68 -8.42 -17.76 -2.81
CA VAL A 68 -9.56 -16.99 -3.29
C VAL A 68 -10.80 -17.30 -2.45
N GLY A 69 -11.30 -16.26 -1.82
CA GLY A 69 -12.40 -16.30 -0.87
C GLY A 69 -12.70 -14.91 -0.35
N PHE A 70 -13.58 -14.83 0.66
CA PHE A 70 -14.02 -13.58 1.24
C PHE A 70 -12.85 -12.74 1.79
N ASN A 71 -11.92 -13.38 2.51
CA ASN A 71 -10.71 -12.75 3.04
C ASN A 71 -9.85 -12.05 1.97
N PHE A 72 -9.55 -12.78 0.89
CA PHE A 72 -8.81 -12.26 -0.26
C PHE A 72 -9.50 -11.04 -0.88
N LEU A 73 -10.82 -11.13 -1.09
CA LEU A 73 -11.61 -10.08 -1.71
C LEU A 73 -11.61 -8.80 -0.87
N PHE A 74 -11.78 -8.89 0.45
CA PHE A 74 -11.71 -7.72 1.33
C PHE A 74 -10.34 -7.08 1.33
N ASN A 75 -9.29 -7.89 1.50
CA ASN A 75 -7.92 -7.39 1.51
C ASN A 75 -7.56 -6.69 0.18
N MET A 76 -7.94 -7.27 -0.96
CA MET A 76 -7.73 -6.67 -2.28
C MET A 76 -8.50 -5.34 -2.43
N ILE A 77 -9.80 -5.31 -2.08
CA ILE A 77 -10.63 -4.10 -2.19
C ILE A 77 -10.08 -2.99 -1.30
N PHE A 78 -9.75 -3.28 -0.05
CA PHE A 78 -9.20 -2.28 0.86
C PHE A 78 -7.84 -1.78 0.39
N THR A 79 -6.94 -2.68 -0.03
CA THR A 79 -5.64 -2.29 -0.59
C THR A 79 -5.82 -1.33 -1.75
N TYR A 80 -6.62 -1.71 -2.74
CA TYR A 80 -6.86 -0.88 -3.93
C TYR A 80 -7.46 0.48 -3.56
N ARG A 81 -8.51 0.48 -2.73
CA ARG A 81 -9.20 1.70 -2.31
C ARG A 81 -8.27 2.65 -1.59
N TYR A 82 -7.51 2.19 -0.60
CA TYR A 82 -6.66 3.07 0.21
C TYR A 82 -5.37 3.47 -0.50
N CYS A 83 -4.78 2.61 -1.34
CA CYS A 83 -3.70 3.03 -2.24
C CYS A 83 -4.16 4.19 -3.11
N ARG A 84 -5.32 4.05 -3.77
CA ARG A 84 -5.89 5.10 -4.62
C ARG A 84 -6.16 6.39 -3.84
N MET A 85 -6.76 6.29 -2.65
CA MET A 85 -7.05 7.46 -1.82
C MET A 85 -5.76 8.15 -1.30
N LEU A 86 -4.70 7.40 -1.03
CA LEU A 86 -3.40 7.96 -0.65
C LEU A 86 -2.73 8.66 -1.84
N GLU A 87 -2.74 8.04 -3.00
CA GLU A 87 -2.10 8.56 -4.22
C GLU A 87 -2.82 9.80 -4.77
N GLU A 88 -4.15 9.75 -4.89
CA GLU A 88 -4.96 10.87 -5.39
C GLU A 88 -5.14 11.98 -4.35
N GLY A 89 -5.08 11.64 -3.05
CA GLY A 89 -5.26 12.56 -1.94
C GLY A 89 -3.95 13.12 -1.40
N SER A 90 -3.28 12.34 -0.55
CA SER A 90 -2.09 12.80 0.21
C SER A 90 -0.83 12.98 -0.64
N PHE A 91 -0.68 12.19 -1.70
CA PHE A 91 0.53 12.15 -2.55
C PHE A 91 0.30 12.64 -3.98
N ARG A 92 -0.74 13.45 -4.20
CA ARG A 92 -1.08 13.96 -5.54
C ARG A 92 0.11 14.71 -6.15
N GLY A 93 0.63 14.20 -7.27
CA GLY A 93 1.80 14.76 -7.96
C GLY A 93 3.16 14.44 -7.32
N ARG A 94 3.19 13.63 -6.26
CA ARG A 94 4.41 13.19 -5.54
C ARG A 94 4.48 11.66 -5.47
N THR A 95 4.45 11.02 -6.64
CA THR A 95 4.53 9.56 -6.80
C THR A 95 5.81 8.98 -6.16
N ALA A 96 6.90 9.74 -6.18
CA ALA A 96 8.16 9.36 -5.54
C ALA A 96 8.02 9.17 -4.01
N ASP A 97 7.33 10.08 -3.33
CA ASP A 97 7.10 9.99 -1.88
C ASP A 97 6.20 8.78 -1.53
N PHE A 98 5.24 8.46 -2.40
CA PHE A 98 4.39 7.27 -2.27
C PHE A 98 5.19 5.97 -2.40
N VAL A 99 6.10 5.89 -3.38
CA VAL A 99 6.97 4.71 -3.55
C VAL A 99 7.91 4.55 -2.35
N ILE A 100 8.48 5.64 -1.83
CA ILE A 100 9.32 5.60 -0.62
C ILE A 100 8.53 5.09 0.59
N MET A 101 7.28 5.51 0.76
CA MET A 101 6.41 4.95 1.80
C MET A 101 6.23 3.44 1.65
N MET A 102 5.94 2.96 0.44
CA MET A 102 5.77 1.52 0.18
C MET A 102 7.06 0.74 0.45
N LEU A 103 8.21 1.25 0.02
CA LEU A 103 9.52 0.63 0.26
C LEU A 103 9.88 0.61 1.75
N PHE A 104 9.64 1.71 2.47
CA PHE A 104 9.85 1.81 3.90
C PHE A 104 8.97 0.80 4.66
N GLY A 105 7.67 0.78 4.35
CA GLY A 105 6.73 -0.16 4.93
C GLY A 105 7.12 -1.62 4.67
N GLY A 106 7.47 -1.93 3.42
CA GLY A 106 7.94 -3.25 3.02
C GLY A 106 9.21 -3.66 3.77
N ALA A 107 10.22 -2.80 3.83
CA ALA A 107 11.47 -3.08 4.55
C ALA A 107 11.22 -3.32 6.05
N CYS A 108 10.42 -2.49 6.71
CA CYS A 108 10.07 -2.68 8.12
C CYS A 108 9.32 -4.00 8.35
N MET A 109 8.37 -4.36 7.48
CA MET A 109 7.64 -5.63 7.61
C MET A 109 8.52 -6.84 7.35
N LEU A 110 9.47 -6.76 6.40
CA LEU A 110 10.47 -7.82 6.19
C LEU A 110 11.34 -8.01 7.44
N CYS A 111 11.79 -6.91 8.06
CA CYS A 111 12.50 -6.96 9.34
C CYS A 111 11.65 -7.61 10.43
N CYS A 112 10.41 -7.16 10.62
CA CYS A 112 9.49 -7.75 11.61
C CYS A 112 9.20 -9.22 11.33
N SER A 113 9.09 -9.62 10.07
CA SER A 113 8.82 -11.01 9.69
C SER A 113 9.94 -11.98 10.10
N MET A 114 11.20 -11.50 10.11
CA MET A 114 12.33 -12.30 10.61
C MET A 114 12.21 -12.63 12.11
N PHE A 115 11.58 -11.76 12.91
CA PHE A 115 11.42 -11.95 14.35
C PHE A 115 10.09 -12.60 14.74
N CYS A 116 9.01 -12.26 14.02
CA CYS A 116 7.65 -12.66 14.37
C CYS A 116 7.12 -13.85 13.55
N SER A 117 7.92 -14.40 12.62
CA SER A 117 7.55 -15.54 11.75
C SER A 117 6.18 -15.35 11.09
N LEU A 118 6.00 -14.20 10.42
CA LEU A 118 4.72 -13.84 9.80
C LEU A 118 4.64 -14.48 8.41
N PRO A 119 3.69 -15.40 8.17
CA PRO A 119 3.66 -16.18 6.93
C PRO A 119 3.30 -15.34 5.71
N PHE A 120 2.49 -14.29 5.88
CA PHE A 120 1.96 -13.45 4.80
C PHE A 120 1.99 -11.97 5.19
N LEU A 121 2.57 -11.13 4.33
CA LEU A 121 2.77 -9.70 4.59
C LEU A 121 1.73 -8.81 3.89
N GLY A 122 0.99 -9.34 2.91
CA GLY A 122 0.00 -8.57 2.15
C GLY A 122 -1.06 -7.91 3.05
N GLN A 123 -1.64 -8.65 3.99
CA GLN A 123 -2.63 -8.08 4.93
C GLN A 123 -2.04 -7.01 5.85
N ALA A 124 -0.83 -7.22 6.38
CA ALA A 124 -0.14 -6.21 7.20
C ALA A 124 0.09 -4.93 6.38
N PHE A 125 0.44 -5.06 5.10
CA PHE A 125 0.62 -3.95 4.17
C PHE A 125 -0.69 -3.18 3.94
N THR A 126 -1.81 -3.88 3.73
CA THR A 126 -3.14 -3.24 3.67
C THR A 126 -3.42 -2.40 4.90
N ILE A 127 -3.20 -2.96 6.09
CA ILE A 127 -3.46 -2.27 7.36
C ILE A 127 -2.55 -1.05 7.53
N MET A 128 -1.29 -1.12 7.12
CA MET A 128 -0.38 0.02 7.13
C MET A 128 -0.89 1.16 6.23
N LEU A 129 -1.31 0.87 5.00
CA LEU A 129 -1.87 1.87 4.07
C LEU A 129 -3.12 2.51 4.66
N VAL A 130 -4.04 1.69 5.17
CA VAL A 130 -5.25 2.15 5.86
C VAL A 130 -4.89 3.07 7.01
N TYR A 131 -3.91 2.68 7.83
CA TYR A 131 -3.47 3.44 8.99
C TYR A 131 -2.94 4.83 8.62
N VAL A 132 -2.02 4.89 7.65
CA VAL A 132 -1.44 6.16 7.20
C VAL A 132 -2.53 7.08 6.63
N TRP A 133 -3.42 6.53 5.80
CA TRP A 133 -4.54 7.28 5.25
C TRP A 133 -5.48 7.81 6.35
N ALA A 134 -5.83 6.95 7.31
CA ALA A 134 -6.72 7.25 8.41
C ALA A 134 -6.20 8.37 9.30
N ARG A 135 -4.89 8.34 9.63
CA ARG A 135 -4.25 9.36 10.47
C ARG A 135 -4.11 10.70 9.76
N ARG A 136 -3.95 10.71 8.44
CA ARG A 136 -3.91 11.93 7.63
C ARG A 136 -5.29 12.56 7.39
N ASN A 137 -6.37 11.81 7.59
CA ASN A 137 -7.74 12.26 7.35
C ASN A 137 -8.64 12.12 8.61
N PRO A 138 -8.26 12.68 9.77
CA PRO A 138 -8.91 12.37 11.04
C PRO A 138 -10.38 12.81 11.13
N PHE A 139 -10.77 13.85 10.38
CA PHE A 139 -12.12 14.40 10.40
C PHE A 139 -13.09 13.71 9.42
N VAL A 140 -12.59 12.82 8.57
CA VAL A 140 -13.42 12.10 7.60
C VAL A 140 -14.25 11.04 8.33
N ARG A 141 -15.57 11.12 8.17
CA ARG A 141 -16.51 10.11 8.67
C ARG A 141 -16.61 8.98 7.65
N MET A 142 -16.44 7.75 8.13
CA MET A 142 -16.50 6.54 7.35
C MET A 142 -17.73 5.74 7.75
N ASN A 143 -18.42 5.18 6.74
CA ASN A 143 -19.48 4.22 6.94
C ASN A 143 -18.99 2.84 6.50
N PHE A 144 -18.90 1.91 7.44
CA PHE A 144 -18.47 0.55 7.21
C PHE A 144 -19.70 -0.34 7.00
N PHE A 145 -19.84 -0.84 5.76
CA PHE A 145 -20.98 -1.68 5.32
C PHE A 145 -22.38 -1.09 5.52
N GLY A 146 -22.52 0.22 5.73
CA GLY A 146 -23.82 0.83 6.00
C GLY A 146 -24.30 0.69 7.44
N LEU A 147 -23.56 -0.06 8.27
CA LEU A 147 -23.97 -0.46 9.63
C LEU A 147 -23.27 0.35 10.72
N LEU A 148 -21.98 0.64 10.54
CA LEU A 148 -21.15 1.31 11.54
C LEU A 148 -20.62 2.63 10.99
N ASN A 149 -20.89 3.71 11.71
CA ASN A 149 -20.35 5.04 11.41
C ASN A 149 -19.28 5.41 12.43
N PHE A 150 -18.07 5.70 11.96
CA PHE A 150 -16.94 6.11 12.81
C PHE A 150 -16.00 7.07 12.06
N GLN A 151 -15.06 7.69 12.77
CA GLN A 151 -14.06 8.56 12.17
C GLN A 151 -12.88 7.74 11.63
N ALA A 152 -12.23 8.21 10.56
CA ALA A 152 -11.14 7.50 9.88
C ALA A 152 -10.06 6.91 10.82
N PRO A 153 -9.60 7.57 11.91
CA PRO A 153 -8.57 7.02 12.80
C PRO A 153 -8.92 5.67 13.45
N TYR A 154 -10.20 5.35 13.59
CA TYR A 154 -10.68 4.09 14.16
C TYR A 154 -10.71 2.94 13.14
N LEU A 155 -10.57 3.25 11.85
CA LEU A 155 -10.66 2.27 10.77
C LEU A 155 -9.68 1.09 10.89
N PRO A 156 -8.39 1.27 11.21
CA PRO A 156 -7.46 0.14 11.34
C PRO A 156 -7.89 -0.84 12.45
N TRP A 157 -8.47 -0.32 13.53
CA TRP A 157 -8.95 -1.12 14.66
C TRP A 157 -10.22 -1.89 14.31
N VAL A 158 -11.13 -1.27 13.55
CA VAL A 158 -12.32 -1.95 13.02
C VAL A 158 -11.92 -3.07 12.05
N LEU A 159 -10.93 -2.83 11.18
CA LEU A 159 -10.41 -3.85 10.28
C LEU A 159 -9.70 -4.99 11.02
N LEU A 160 -8.99 -4.70 12.12
CA LEU A 160 -8.41 -5.72 12.99
C LEU A 160 -9.52 -6.62 13.58
N GLY A 161 -10.58 -6.02 14.13
CA GLY A 161 -11.73 -6.77 14.63
C GLY A 161 -12.38 -7.65 13.56
N PHE A 162 -12.54 -7.12 12.35
CA PHE A 162 -13.06 -7.88 11.21
C PHE A 162 -12.13 -9.01 10.77
N SER A 163 -10.81 -8.77 10.80
CA SER A 163 -9.81 -9.77 10.46
C SER A 163 -9.81 -10.94 11.44
N VAL A 164 -10.03 -10.69 12.73
CA VAL A 164 -10.24 -11.74 13.74
C VAL A 164 -11.49 -12.56 13.44
N LEU A 165 -12.60 -11.92 13.04
CA LEU A 165 -13.82 -12.62 12.64
C LEU A 165 -13.62 -13.51 11.41
N LEU A 166 -12.69 -13.14 10.52
CA LEU A 166 -12.29 -13.95 9.36
C LEU A 166 -11.22 -15.01 9.67
N GLY A 167 -10.81 -15.15 10.93
CA GLY A 167 -9.81 -16.13 11.36
C GLY A 167 -8.36 -15.74 11.07
N ASN A 168 -8.07 -14.47 10.78
CA ASN A 168 -6.69 -14.00 10.58
C ASN A 168 -5.96 -13.84 11.91
N SER A 169 -4.63 -13.88 11.84
CA SER A 169 -3.77 -13.61 12.97
C SER A 169 -3.76 -12.12 13.34
N ILE A 170 -4.09 -11.82 14.59
CA ILE A 170 -4.05 -10.46 15.17
C ILE A 170 -2.66 -9.84 15.05
N LEU A 171 -1.61 -10.66 15.15
CA LEU A 171 -0.22 -10.19 15.10
C LEU A 171 0.10 -9.51 13.77
N VAL A 172 -0.47 -10.01 12.66
CA VAL A 172 -0.24 -9.45 11.31
C VAL A 172 -0.78 -8.02 11.25
N ASP A 173 -2.00 -7.80 11.77
CA ASP A 173 -2.63 -6.48 11.79
C ASP A 173 -1.93 -5.52 12.75
N MET A 174 -1.53 -6.02 13.93
CA MET A 174 -0.78 -5.23 14.90
C MET A 174 0.55 -4.73 14.34
N VAL A 175 1.27 -5.59 13.61
CA VAL A 175 2.52 -5.21 12.92
C VAL A 175 2.24 -4.16 11.84
N GLY A 176 1.17 -4.33 11.06
CA GLY A 176 0.74 -3.32 10.08
C GLY A 176 0.45 -1.95 10.72
N ILE A 177 -0.26 -1.94 11.85
CA ILE A 177 -0.56 -0.72 12.63
C ILE A 177 0.73 -0.10 13.16
N ALA A 178 1.62 -0.89 13.74
CA ALA A 178 2.89 -0.41 14.31
C ALA A 178 3.79 0.21 13.24
N VAL A 179 3.98 -0.46 12.10
CA VAL A 179 4.77 0.05 10.97
C VAL A 179 4.13 1.32 10.39
N GLY A 180 2.81 1.34 10.24
CA GLY A 180 2.08 2.53 9.80
C GLY A 180 2.24 3.71 10.76
N HIS A 181 2.24 3.44 12.07
CA HIS A 181 2.48 4.45 13.09
C HIS A 181 3.91 5.01 13.05
N ILE A 182 4.91 4.14 12.90
CA ILE A 182 6.32 4.56 12.76
C ILE A 182 6.49 5.45 11.54
N TYR A 183 5.94 5.05 10.39
CA TYR A 183 5.99 5.88 9.17
C TYR A 183 5.31 7.23 9.37
N TYR A 184 4.07 7.25 9.87
CA TYR A 184 3.33 8.49 10.14
C TYR A 184 4.08 9.39 11.14
N PHE A 185 4.67 8.80 12.19
CA PHE A 185 5.43 9.57 13.17
C PHE A 185 6.69 10.19 12.54
N LEU A 186 7.45 9.43 11.75
CA LEU A 186 8.67 9.92 11.11
C LEU A 186 8.41 10.95 10.00
N GLU A 187 7.33 10.79 9.24
CA GLU A 187 7.02 11.67 8.09
C GLU A 187 6.18 12.89 8.48
N ASP A 188 5.15 12.70 9.32
CA ASP A 188 4.16 13.76 9.58
C ASP A 188 4.39 14.45 10.94
N VAL A 189 4.89 13.75 11.97
CA VAL A 189 5.04 14.31 13.34
C VAL A 189 6.46 14.83 13.61
N PHE A 190 7.48 14.07 13.23
CA PHE A 190 8.88 14.39 13.51
C PHE A 190 9.33 15.71 12.84
N PRO A 191 8.95 16.03 11.59
CA PRO A 191 9.33 17.31 10.97
C PRO A 191 8.59 18.53 11.55
N GLN A 192 7.47 18.32 12.25
CA GLN A 192 6.69 19.41 12.85
C GLN A 192 7.17 19.78 14.26
N ARG A 193 8.00 18.95 14.91
CA ARG A 193 8.66 19.31 16.16
C ARG A 193 9.85 20.24 15.89
N SER A 194 10.09 21.19 16.79
CA SER A 194 11.19 22.16 16.73
C SER A 194 12.54 21.46 16.56
N GLY A 195 13.16 21.65 15.38
CA GLY A 195 14.42 20.99 15.00
C GLY A 195 14.28 19.73 14.13
N GLY A 196 13.06 19.37 13.71
CA GLY A 196 12.78 18.18 12.90
C GLY A 196 13.35 18.26 11.47
N ILE A 197 14.27 17.35 11.15
CA ILE A 197 14.74 17.13 9.78
C ILE A 197 13.81 16.10 9.13
N ARG A 198 13.41 16.30 7.86
CA ARG A 198 12.75 15.24 7.07
C ARG A 198 13.75 14.11 6.82
N LEU A 199 13.69 13.07 7.64
CA LEU A 199 14.57 11.89 7.55
C LEU A 199 14.34 11.13 6.23
N LEU A 200 13.08 11.04 5.79
CA LEU A 200 12.66 10.44 4.52
C LEU A 200 12.76 11.48 3.40
N LYS A 201 13.97 11.96 3.12
CA LYS A 201 14.20 12.88 2.01
C LYS A 201 14.24 12.07 0.71
N THR A 202 13.23 12.23 -0.13
CA THR A 202 13.17 11.63 -1.47
C THR A 202 14.43 12.03 -2.26
N PRO A 203 15.26 11.08 -2.71
CA PRO A 203 16.42 11.41 -3.51
C PRO A 203 15.96 12.07 -4.83
N ARG A 204 16.58 13.20 -5.19
CA ARG A 204 16.20 14.03 -6.35
C ARG A 204 16.24 13.30 -7.70
N PHE A 205 16.84 12.11 -7.78
CA PHE A 205 16.94 11.32 -9.00
C PHE A 205 15.59 10.82 -9.55
N LEU A 206 14.52 10.82 -8.74
CA LEU A 206 13.16 10.46 -9.19
C LEU A 206 12.41 11.61 -9.90
N PHE A 207 12.97 12.82 -9.96
CA PHE A 207 12.43 13.94 -10.75
C PHE A 207 12.93 13.96 -12.20
N THR A 208 13.85 13.06 -12.56
CA THR A 208 14.46 13.03 -13.90
C THR A 208 13.82 11.95 -14.75
N GLU A 209 12.52 12.08 -15.03
CA GLU A 209 11.95 11.53 -16.27
C GLU A 209 10.86 12.50 -16.79
N SER A 210 11.37 13.56 -17.43
CA SER A 210 10.84 14.28 -18.60
C SER A 210 9.44 14.91 -18.58
N PRO A 211 9.38 16.24 -18.33
CA PRO A 211 8.47 17.13 -19.04
C PRO A 211 9.10 17.82 -20.27
N SER A 212 10.42 17.75 -20.47
CA SER A 212 11.11 18.63 -21.43
C SER A 212 11.14 18.13 -22.87
N LEU A 213 11.09 16.82 -23.15
CA LEU A 213 11.20 16.33 -24.54
C LEU A 213 9.95 16.63 -25.40
N TRP A 214 8.77 16.74 -24.78
CA TRP A 214 7.54 17.12 -25.49
C TRP A 214 7.52 18.60 -25.89
N PHE A 215 8.16 19.48 -25.11
CA PHE A 215 8.29 20.90 -25.45
C PHE A 215 9.27 21.14 -26.62
N TRP A 216 10.29 20.29 -26.78
CA TRP A 216 11.22 20.39 -27.91
C TRP A 216 10.65 19.82 -29.22
N VAL A 217 9.84 18.74 -29.17
CA VAL A 217 9.20 18.19 -30.37
C VAL A 217 8.02 19.06 -30.85
N ALA A 218 7.32 19.75 -29.95
CA ALA A 218 6.23 20.67 -30.30
C ALA A 218 6.67 22.07 -30.75
N SER A 219 7.97 22.38 -30.70
CA SER A 219 8.54 23.67 -31.12
C SER A 219 9.33 23.60 -32.43
N LEU A 220 9.33 22.45 -33.12
CA LEU A 220 9.81 22.37 -34.49
C LEU A 220 8.75 22.95 -35.43
N PRO A 221 9.05 24.06 -36.15
CA PRO A 221 8.21 24.47 -37.27
C PRO A 221 8.31 23.40 -38.37
N HIS A 222 7.17 23.18 -39.02
CA HIS A 222 6.89 22.20 -40.07
C HIS A 222 8.02 21.91 -41.08
#